data_AF-A0A094G5L6-F1
#
_entry.id   AF-A0A094G5L6-F1
#
_cell.length_a   1.000
_cell.length_b   1.000
_cell.length_c   1.000
_cell.angle_alpha   90.00
_cell.angle_beta   90.00
_cell.angle_gamma   90.00
#
_symmetry.space_group_name_H-M   'P 1'
#
loop_
_entity.id
_entity.type
_entity.pdbx_description
1 polymer ?
#
loop_
_entity_poly.entity_id
_entity_poly.type
_entity_poly.pdbx_seq_one_letter_code
_entity_poly.pdbx_strand_id
1 'polypeptide(L)'
;MSARPSTADDPSFAPHLAILADLSAGTSSPQQAALALSSLCLSHPRELAVSLIRTWTGIIVAARDKPEEHDKLVDLLVSLSLLPDAEDKKGDPILVHGMHVWRDLPMLGWEVNYEWNGYSVPSTPGPEREKIIQRFTNINAFTAHLMSTHRSAFSAFSLFALWTMRSALETPPLHAPLHAPHNPPSAFIAAAAAWIDILGA
;
A
#
# COMPACT_ATOMS: atom_id res chain seq x y z
N MET A 1 16.47 4.97 4.18
CA MET A 1 15.25 5.76 4.41
C MET A 1 14.62 5.25 5.69
N SER A 2 14.11 6.13 6.56
CA SER A 2 13.38 5.73 7.78
C SER A 2 11.94 5.36 7.41
N ALA A 3 11.31 4.45 8.16
CA ALA A 3 9.89 4.14 8.03
C ALA A 3 9.06 5.42 8.11
N ARG A 4 7.97 5.50 7.33
CA ARG A 4 7.12 6.69 7.28
C ARG A 4 6.51 6.97 8.67
N PRO A 5 6.60 8.21 9.18
CA PRO A 5 5.98 8.57 10.45
C PRO A 5 4.45 8.36 10.41
N SER A 6 3.84 8.33 11.58
CA SER A 6 2.39 8.21 11.71
C SER A 6 1.69 9.31 10.92
N THR A 7 0.68 8.94 10.14
CA THR A 7 -0.19 9.92 9.45
C THR A 7 -1.10 10.67 10.43
N ALA A 8 -1.25 10.16 11.67
CA ALA A 8 -2.12 10.76 12.68
C ALA A 8 -1.63 12.13 13.16
N ASP A 9 -0.33 12.42 13.02
CA ASP A 9 0.29 13.66 13.51
C ASP A 9 0.30 14.78 12.44
N ASP A 10 -0.09 14.47 11.19
CA ASP A 10 -0.18 15.44 10.10
C ASP A 10 -1.64 15.83 9.85
N PRO A 11 -2.05 17.08 10.13
CA PRO A 11 -3.44 17.51 10.00
C PRO A 11 -3.95 17.45 8.55
N SER A 12 -3.06 17.41 7.55
CA SER A 12 -3.45 17.29 6.15
C SER A 12 -4.04 15.92 5.80
N PHE A 13 -3.85 14.92 6.66
CA PHE A 13 -4.45 13.59 6.53
C PHE A 13 -5.82 13.45 7.21
N ALA A 14 -6.22 14.40 8.05
CA ALA A 14 -7.46 14.31 8.84
C ALA A 14 -8.70 13.88 8.03
N PRO A 15 -9.01 14.45 6.85
CA PRO A 15 -10.19 14.04 6.09
C PRO A 15 -10.08 12.61 5.54
N HIS A 16 -8.89 12.19 5.10
CA HIS A 16 -8.64 10.81 4.66
C HIS A 16 -8.77 9.81 5.81
N LEU A 17 -8.21 10.15 6.97
CA LEU A 17 -8.27 9.30 8.16
C LEU A 17 -9.69 9.16 8.70
N ALA A 18 -10.52 10.21 8.61
CA ALA A 18 -11.93 10.12 8.98
C ALA A 18 -12.68 9.09 8.12
N ILE A 19 -12.47 9.11 6.79
CA ILE A 19 -13.11 8.15 5.88
C ILE A 19 -12.63 6.71 6.17
N LEU A 20 -11.34 6.51 6.42
CA LEU A 20 -10.79 5.20 6.78
C LEU A 20 -11.29 4.73 8.16
N ALA A 21 -11.48 5.64 9.11
CA ALA A 21 -12.07 5.31 10.41
C ALA A 21 -13.53 4.86 10.28
N ASP A 22 -14.32 5.52 9.42
CA ASP A 22 -15.71 5.10 9.16
C ASP A 22 -15.77 3.71 8.50
N LEU A 23 -14.85 3.42 7.57
CA LEU A 23 -14.73 2.09 6.95
C LEU A 23 -14.32 1.02 7.97
N SER A 24 -13.33 1.34 8.81
CA SER A 24 -12.86 0.48 9.90
C SER A 24 -14.00 0.14 10.86
N ALA A 25 -14.77 1.15 11.29
CA ALA A 25 -15.92 1.00 12.18
C ALA A 25 -17.13 0.29 11.52
N GLY A 26 -17.13 0.12 10.20
CA GLY A 26 -18.26 -0.44 9.46
C GLY A 26 -19.44 0.54 9.30
N THR A 27 -19.21 1.83 9.60
CA THR A 27 -20.18 2.90 9.38
C THR A 27 -20.33 3.20 7.89
N SER A 28 -19.30 2.93 7.08
CA SER A 28 -19.34 3.03 5.62
C SER A 28 -18.91 1.72 4.94
N SER A 29 -19.51 1.43 3.79
CA SER A 29 -19.05 0.35 2.91
C SER A 29 -17.80 0.75 2.12
N PRO A 30 -17.02 -0.21 1.58
CA PRO A 30 -15.89 0.09 0.70
C PRO A 30 -16.25 1.01 -0.48
N GLN A 31 -17.44 0.85 -1.06
CA GLN A 31 -17.92 1.68 -2.16
C GLN A 31 -18.24 3.12 -1.71
N GLN A 32 -18.86 3.28 -0.53
CA GLN A 32 -19.14 4.60 0.03
C GLN A 32 -17.84 5.34 0.37
N ALA A 33 -16.87 4.64 0.97
CA ALA A 33 -15.55 5.18 1.25
C ALA A 33 -14.79 5.54 -0.05
N ALA A 34 -14.89 4.73 -1.10
CA ALA A 34 -14.30 5.04 -2.41
C ALA A 34 -14.89 6.33 -3.01
N LEU A 35 -16.22 6.50 -2.97
CA LEU A 35 -16.88 7.71 -3.44
C LEU A 35 -16.49 8.95 -2.62
N ALA A 36 -16.37 8.80 -1.30
CA ALA A 36 -15.93 9.87 -0.41
C ALA A 36 -14.48 10.29 -0.70
N LEU A 37 -13.57 9.34 -0.84
CA LEU A 37 -12.17 9.61 -1.20
C LEU A 37 -12.04 10.22 -2.60
N SER A 38 -12.82 9.74 -3.57
CA SER A 38 -12.86 10.32 -4.90
C SER A 38 -13.31 11.77 -4.88
N SER A 39 -14.42 12.06 -4.20
CA SER A 39 -14.91 13.43 -4.02
C SER A 39 -13.87 14.33 -3.34
N LEU A 40 -13.19 13.81 -2.30
CA LEU A 40 -12.13 14.52 -1.60
C LEU A 40 -10.95 14.83 -2.53
N CYS A 41 -10.50 13.87 -3.33
CA CYS A 41 -9.41 14.05 -4.29
C CYS A 41 -9.75 15.08 -5.38
N LEU A 42 -10.98 15.03 -5.90
CA LEU A 42 -11.42 15.88 -7.02
C LEU A 42 -11.87 17.28 -6.59
N SER A 43 -12.05 17.53 -5.28
CA SER A 43 -12.44 18.84 -4.75
C SER A 43 -11.43 19.96 -5.06
N HIS A 44 -10.15 19.62 -5.21
CA HIS A 44 -9.07 20.56 -5.50
C HIS A 44 -8.20 20.05 -6.66
N PRO A 45 -8.62 20.18 -7.93
CA PRO A 45 -7.93 19.56 -9.07
C PRO A 45 -6.44 19.92 -9.22
N ARG A 46 -6.05 21.12 -8.79
CA ARG A 46 -4.64 21.57 -8.80
C ARG A 46 -3.75 20.80 -7.83
N GLU A 47 -4.34 20.18 -6.81
CA GLU A 47 -3.66 19.39 -5.79
C GLU A 47 -3.99 17.89 -5.90
N LEU A 48 -4.60 17.46 -7.02
CA LEU A 48 -5.06 16.09 -7.20
C LEU A 48 -3.96 15.06 -6.94
N ALA A 49 -2.76 15.28 -7.49
CA ALA A 49 -1.64 14.36 -7.29
C ALA A 49 -1.25 14.25 -5.80
N VAL A 50 -1.24 15.37 -5.08
CA VAL A 50 -0.92 15.38 -3.64
C VAL A 50 -2.03 14.71 -2.84
N SER A 51 -3.30 14.93 -3.20
CA SER A 51 -4.43 14.29 -2.54
C SER A 51 -4.45 12.78 -2.78
N LEU A 52 -4.10 12.32 -3.98
CA LEU A 52 -3.94 10.89 -4.29
C LEU A 52 -2.80 10.25 -3.48
N ILE A 53 -1.63 10.90 -3.41
CA ILE A 53 -0.52 10.42 -2.56
C ILE A 53 -0.97 10.29 -1.10
N ARG A 54 -1.72 11.27 -0.56
CA ARG A 54 -2.28 11.20 0.80
C ARG A 54 -3.25 10.03 0.95
N THR A 55 -4.13 9.81 -0.02
CA THR A 55 -5.06 8.66 -0.04
C THR A 55 -4.30 7.34 0.02
N TRP A 56 -3.33 7.13 -0.88
CA TRP A 56 -2.51 5.91 -0.93
C TRP A 56 -1.71 5.72 0.36
N THR A 57 -1.07 6.77 0.85
CA THR A 57 -0.33 6.75 2.10
C THR A 57 -1.21 6.32 3.27
N GLY A 58 -2.41 6.90 3.41
CA GLY A 58 -3.32 6.57 4.50
C GLY A 58 -3.77 5.11 4.45
N ILE A 59 -4.14 4.62 3.27
CA ILE A 59 -4.56 3.22 3.06
C ILE A 59 -3.42 2.25 3.37
N ILE A 60 -2.22 2.52 2.86
CA ILE A 60 -1.06 1.64 3.03
C ILE A 60 -0.60 1.63 4.49
N VAL A 61 -0.60 2.78 5.18
CA VAL A 61 -0.30 2.86 6.62
C VAL A 61 -1.35 2.10 7.44
N ALA A 62 -2.64 2.21 7.09
CA ALA A 62 -3.69 1.42 7.72
C ALA A 62 -3.44 -0.08 7.52
N ALA A 63 -3.15 -0.53 6.30
CA ALA A 63 -2.85 -1.93 6.00
C ALA A 63 -1.60 -2.44 6.73
N ARG A 64 -0.59 -1.60 6.92
CA ARG A 64 0.61 -1.92 7.69
C ARG A 64 0.30 -2.18 9.17
N ASP A 65 -0.47 -1.27 9.77
CA ASP A 65 -0.68 -1.23 11.21
C ASP A 65 -1.91 -2.04 11.67
N LYS A 66 -2.83 -2.39 10.77
CA LYS A 66 -4.07 -3.13 11.04
C LYS A 66 -4.33 -4.28 10.04
N PRO A 67 -3.60 -5.40 10.16
CA PRO A 67 -3.74 -6.52 9.22
C PRO A 67 -5.16 -7.13 9.17
N GLU A 68 -5.91 -7.05 10.27
CA GLU A 68 -7.30 -7.49 10.35
C GLU A 68 -8.26 -6.69 9.46
N GLU A 69 -7.85 -5.53 8.96
CA GLU A 69 -8.65 -4.69 8.05
C GLU A 69 -8.29 -4.90 6.57
N HIS A 70 -7.39 -5.83 6.22
CA HIS A 70 -6.91 -6.03 4.84
C HIS A 70 -8.04 -6.23 3.84
N ASP A 71 -9.01 -7.10 4.11
CA ASP A 71 -10.13 -7.35 3.19
C ASP A 71 -10.90 -6.07 2.87
N LYS A 72 -11.20 -5.25 3.89
CA LYS A 72 -11.92 -3.97 3.71
C LYS A 72 -11.10 -2.98 2.88
N LEU A 73 -9.80 -2.90 3.12
CA LEU A 73 -8.89 -1.98 2.42
C LEU A 73 -8.64 -2.43 0.97
N VAL A 74 -8.61 -3.75 0.72
CA VAL A 74 -8.57 -4.32 -0.63
C VAL A 74 -9.85 -3.99 -1.37
N ASP A 75 -11.02 -4.24 -0.76
CA ASP A 75 -12.32 -3.91 -1.34
C ASP A 75 -12.46 -2.41 -1.62
N LEU A 76 -11.86 -1.55 -0.80
CA LEU A 76 -11.81 -0.11 -1.01
C LEU A 76 -11.03 0.24 -2.27
N LEU A 77 -9.81 -0.27 -2.44
CA LEU A 77 -8.99 -0.02 -3.64
C LEU A 77 -9.62 -0.64 -4.90
N VAL A 78 -10.23 -1.82 -4.76
CA VAL A 78 -11.04 -2.47 -5.79
C VAL A 78 -12.22 -1.57 -6.20
N SER A 79 -12.91 -0.97 -5.23
CA SER A 79 -14.03 -0.05 -5.48
C SER A 79 -13.56 1.24 -6.14
N LEU A 80 -12.43 1.81 -5.71
CA LEU A 80 -11.79 2.95 -6.37
C LEU A 80 -11.46 2.62 -7.83
N SER A 81 -10.92 1.41 -8.11
CA SER A 81 -10.59 0.99 -9.48
C SER A 81 -11.79 0.84 -10.42
N LEU A 82 -13.01 0.79 -9.89
CA LEU A 82 -14.26 0.67 -10.66
C LEU A 82 -14.99 1.99 -10.84
N LEU A 83 -14.53 3.06 -10.22
CA LEU A 83 -15.16 4.35 -10.41
C LEU A 83 -15.06 4.77 -11.88
N PRO A 84 -16.08 5.46 -12.42
CA PRO A 84 -15.97 6.12 -13.72
C PRO A 84 -14.75 7.02 -13.76
N ASP A 85 -14.13 7.17 -14.93
CA ASP A 85 -12.96 8.04 -15.07
C ASP A 85 -13.25 9.45 -14.52
N ALA A 86 -12.27 10.05 -13.85
CA ALA A 86 -12.39 11.43 -13.43
C ALA A 86 -12.38 12.32 -14.68
N GLU A 87 -13.36 13.21 -14.80
CA GLU A 87 -13.49 14.11 -15.94
C GLU A 87 -13.33 15.57 -15.49
N ASP A 88 -12.81 16.40 -16.39
CA ASP A 88 -12.75 17.84 -16.19
C ASP A 88 -14.10 18.51 -16.51
N LYS A 89 -14.16 19.84 -16.43
CA LYS A 89 -15.41 20.60 -16.68
C LYS A 89 -15.93 20.47 -18.13
N LYS A 90 -15.13 19.96 -19.05
CA LYS A 90 -15.48 19.75 -20.46
C LYS A 90 -15.85 18.30 -20.75
N GLY A 91 -15.73 17.40 -19.77
CA GLY A 91 -15.92 15.96 -19.95
C GLY A 91 -14.66 15.25 -20.46
N ASP A 92 -13.51 15.93 -20.49
CA ASP A 92 -12.25 15.31 -20.90
C ASP A 92 -11.66 14.51 -19.72
N PRO A 93 -11.12 13.29 -19.94
CA PRO A 93 -10.49 12.52 -18.87
C PRO A 93 -9.33 13.26 -18.21
N ILE A 94 -9.34 13.32 -16.89
CA ILE A 94 -8.23 13.81 -16.09
C ILE A 94 -7.16 12.71 -16.01
N LEU A 95 -5.96 13.05 -16.45
CA LEU A 95 -4.80 12.16 -16.38
C LEU A 95 -3.79 12.67 -15.36
N VAL A 96 -3.25 11.75 -14.55
CA VAL A 96 -2.13 12.02 -13.64
C VAL A 96 -0.97 11.14 -14.08
N HIS A 97 0.16 11.76 -14.42
CA HIS A 97 1.31 11.06 -15.02
C HIS A 97 0.95 10.21 -16.26
N GLY A 98 -0.03 10.66 -17.05
CA GLY A 98 -0.50 9.96 -18.26
C GLY A 98 -1.44 8.78 -18.00
N MET A 99 -1.92 8.61 -16.77
CA MET A 99 -2.78 7.50 -16.35
C MET A 99 -4.15 8.02 -15.89
N HIS A 100 -5.21 7.24 -16.11
CA HIS A 100 -6.56 7.56 -15.64
C HIS A 100 -6.63 7.40 -14.12
N VAL A 101 -7.19 8.40 -13.45
CA VAL A 101 -7.15 8.50 -11.98
C VAL A 101 -7.65 7.24 -11.28
N TRP A 102 -8.79 6.69 -11.71
CA TRP A 102 -9.43 5.57 -11.02
C TRP A 102 -9.10 4.22 -11.63
N ARG A 103 -9.18 4.09 -12.96
CA ARG A 103 -8.83 2.84 -13.64
C ARG A 103 -7.40 2.37 -13.36
N ASP A 104 -6.45 3.31 -13.34
CA ASP A 104 -5.02 2.98 -13.30
C ASP A 104 -4.38 3.24 -11.92
N LEU A 105 -5.09 3.92 -11.01
CA LEU A 105 -4.63 4.27 -9.64
C LEU A 105 -3.19 4.83 -9.61
N PRO A 106 -2.92 5.96 -10.29
CA PRO A 106 -1.57 6.46 -10.47
C PRO A 106 -0.88 6.70 -9.14
N MET A 107 0.42 6.41 -9.11
CA MET A 107 1.31 6.54 -7.95
C MET A 107 1.05 5.55 -6.81
N LEU A 108 -0.02 4.75 -6.82
CA LEU A 108 -0.25 3.73 -5.79
C LEU A 108 0.95 2.77 -5.66
N GLY A 109 1.47 2.29 -6.80
CA GLY A 109 2.67 1.45 -6.82
C GLY A 109 3.93 2.15 -6.31
N TRP A 110 4.03 3.49 -6.43
CA TRP A 110 5.15 4.25 -5.88
C TRP A 110 5.09 4.29 -4.36
N GLU A 111 3.88 4.39 -3.80
CA GLU A 111 3.66 4.39 -2.35
C GLU A 111 3.90 3.01 -1.74
N VAL A 112 3.50 1.93 -2.43
CA VAL A 112 3.89 0.56 -2.05
C VAL A 112 5.40 0.38 -2.11
N ASN A 113 6.06 0.90 -3.16
CA ASN A 113 7.52 0.85 -3.29
C ASN A 113 8.23 1.63 -2.18
N TYR A 114 7.67 2.78 -1.78
CA TYR A 114 8.20 3.59 -0.69
C TYR A 114 8.20 2.81 0.63
N GLU A 115 7.07 2.18 0.98
CA GLU A 115 7.03 1.34 2.18
C GLU A 115 7.96 0.14 2.04
N TRP A 116 7.96 -0.57 0.92
CA TRP A 116 8.82 -1.73 0.70
C TRP A 116 10.31 -1.42 0.90
N ASN A 117 10.79 -0.27 0.40
CA ASN A 117 12.18 0.20 0.56
C ASN A 117 12.46 0.94 1.88
N GLY A 118 11.43 1.30 2.64
CA GLY A 118 11.52 2.14 3.84
C GLY A 118 11.94 1.39 5.12
N TYR A 119 12.04 0.06 5.07
CA TYR A 119 12.34 -0.76 6.24
C TYR A 119 13.84 -0.90 6.50
N SER A 120 14.20 -0.73 7.77
CA SER A 120 15.52 -0.97 8.33
C SER A 120 15.34 -1.79 9.59
N VAL A 121 15.45 -3.11 9.47
CA VAL A 121 15.29 -4.07 10.56
C VAL A 121 16.60 -4.18 11.36
N PRO A 122 16.59 -3.91 12.68
CA PRO A 122 17.76 -4.09 13.53
C PRO A 122 18.30 -5.53 13.50
N SER A 123 19.62 -5.67 13.52
CA SER A 123 20.28 -6.98 13.58
C SER A 123 20.09 -7.66 14.93
N THR A 124 19.94 -6.87 16.01
CA THR A 124 19.74 -7.38 17.37
C THR A 124 18.29 -7.84 17.57
N PRO A 125 18.05 -9.08 18.03
CA PRO A 125 16.72 -9.54 18.41
C PRO A 125 16.07 -8.64 19.47
N GLY A 126 14.77 -8.44 19.37
CA GLY A 126 14.00 -7.68 20.34
C GLY A 126 12.63 -7.23 19.79
N PRO A 127 11.77 -6.66 20.65
CA PRO A 127 10.40 -6.29 20.29
C PRO A 127 10.30 -5.33 19.11
N GLU A 128 11.22 -4.37 19.02
CA GLU A 128 11.24 -3.40 17.91
C GLU A 128 11.54 -4.08 16.57
N ARG A 129 12.49 -5.02 16.57
CA ARG A 129 12.82 -5.82 15.39
C ARG A 129 11.62 -6.63 14.91
N GLU A 130 10.94 -7.32 15.82
CA GLU A 130 9.76 -8.13 15.52
C GLU A 130 8.61 -7.27 14.99
N LYS A 131 8.38 -6.10 15.58
CA LYS A 131 7.38 -5.13 15.12
C LYS A 131 7.66 -4.65 13.70
N ILE A 132 8.91 -4.33 13.36
CA ILE A 132 9.30 -3.90 12.02
C ILE A 132 9.12 -5.03 11.01
N ILE A 133 9.52 -6.26 11.37
CA ILE A 133 9.29 -7.45 10.54
C ILE A 133 7.80 -7.66 10.29
N GLN A 134 6.97 -7.60 11.33
CA GLN A 134 5.52 -7.78 11.20
C GLN A 134 4.91 -6.74 10.26
N ARG A 135 5.29 -5.47 10.40
CA ARG A 135 4.83 -4.39 9.51
C ARG A 135 5.21 -4.63 8.06
N PHE A 136 6.44 -5.06 7.79
CA PHE A 136 6.88 -5.41 6.45
C PHE A 136 6.10 -6.61 5.87
N THR A 137 5.86 -7.65 6.69
CA THR A 137 5.02 -8.79 6.32
C THR A 137 3.59 -8.35 6.01
N ASN A 138 2.99 -7.48 6.81
CA ASN A 138 1.64 -6.96 6.60
C ASN A 138 1.51 -6.21 5.26
N ILE A 139 2.50 -5.38 4.90
CA ILE A 139 2.51 -4.70 3.59
C ILE A 139 2.59 -5.69 2.43
N ASN A 140 3.43 -6.73 2.55
CA ASN A 140 3.54 -7.75 1.51
C ASN A 140 2.26 -8.58 1.38
N ALA A 141 1.66 -8.99 2.51
CA ALA A 141 0.37 -9.67 2.55
C ALA A 141 -0.75 -8.83 1.90
N PHE A 142 -0.86 -7.56 2.26
CA PHE A 142 -1.84 -6.65 1.67
C PHE A 142 -1.66 -6.52 0.15
N THR A 143 -0.40 -6.38 -0.30
CA THR A 143 -0.08 -6.28 -1.73
C THR A 143 -0.43 -7.59 -2.45
N ALA A 144 -0.22 -8.74 -1.82
CA ALA A 144 -0.63 -10.05 -2.34
C ALA A 144 -2.15 -10.16 -2.48
N HIS A 145 -2.91 -9.71 -1.48
CA HIS A 145 -4.37 -9.66 -1.59
C HIS A 145 -4.86 -8.73 -2.70
N LEU A 146 -4.20 -7.58 -2.93
CA LEU A 146 -4.55 -6.73 -4.09
C LEU A 146 -4.32 -7.48 -5.41
N MET A 147 -3.22 -8.21 -5.54
CA MET A 147 -2.94 -9.01 -6.72
C MET A 147 -3.92 -10.18 -6.93
N SER A 148 -4.41 -10.81 -5.86
CA SER A 148 -5.36 -11.92 -5.96
C SER A 148 -6.73 -11.49 -6.50
N THR A 149 -7.02 -10.18 -6.52
CA THR A 149 -8.22 -9.64 -7.19
C THR A 149 -8.16 -9.69 -8.72
N HIS A 150 -6.99 -9.98 -9.30
CA HIS A 150 -6.71 -10.04 -10.74
C HIS A 150 -7.07 -8.76 -11.52
N ARG A 151 -7.16 -7.62 -10.85
CA ARG A 151 -7.38 -6.32 -11.49
C ARG A 151 -6.12 -5.82 -12.18
N SER A 152 -6.27 -5.25 -13.38
CA SER A 152 -5.16 -4.67 -14.15
C SER A 152 -4.40 -3.60 -13.38
N ALA A 153 -5.10 -2.81 -12.55
CA ALA A 153 -4.53 -1.77 -11.69
C ALA A 153 -3.44 -2.28 -10.73
N PHE A 154 -3.45 -3.57 -10.38
CA PHE A 154 -2.50 -4.18 -9.43
C PHE A 154 -1.49 -5.13 -10.09
N SER A 155 -1.56 -5.33 -11.41
CA SER A 155 -0.72 -6.30 -12.14
C SER A 155 0.79 -6.05 -11.98
N ALA A 156 1.19 -4.78 -11.89
CA ALA A 156 2.58 -4.37 -11.70
C ALA A 156 3.16 -4.80 -10.34
N PHE A 157 2.32 -5.21 -9.38
CA PHE A 157 2.78 -5.61 -8.05
C PHE A 157 3.47 -6.99 -8.03
N SER A 158 3.41 -7.73 -9.15
CA SER A 158 4.22 -8.94 -9.36
C SER A 158 5.72 -8.70 -9.16
N LEU A 159 6.20 -7.47 -9.42
CA LEU A 159 7.59 -7.09 -9.16
C LEU A 159 7.93 -7.12 -7.66
N PHE A 160 7.00 -6.74 -6.77
CA PHE A 160 7.22 -6.82 -5.33
C PHE A 160 7.29 -8.27 -4.85
N ALA A 161 6.43 -9.14 -5.37
CA ALA A 161 6.52 -10.58 -5.12
C ALA A 161 7.88 -11.12 -5.55
N LEU A 162 8.32 -10.82 -6.79
CA LEU A 162 9.62 -11.24 -7.30
C LEU A 162 10.77 -10.75 -6.41
N TRP A 163 10.83 -9.46 -6.08
CA TRP A 163 11.91 -8.91 -5.26
C TRP A 163 11.91 -9.49 -3.84
N THR A 164 10.74 -9.69 -3.23
CA THR A 164 10.62 -10.32 -1.91
C THR A 164 11.11 -11.78 -1.95
N MET A 165 10.71 -12.56 -2.97
CA MET A 165 11.16 -13.95 -3.13
C MET A 165 12.66 -14.05 -3.34
N ARG A 166 13.24 -13.22 -4.20
CA ARG A 166 14.69 -13.23 -4.45
C ARG A 166 15.46 -12.88 -3.18
N SER A 167 15.02 -11.85 -2.46
CA SER A 167 15.64 -11.48 -1.18
C SER A 167 15.56 -12.61 -0.13
N ALA A 168 14.47 -13.38 -0.11
CA ALA A 168 14.27 -14.50 0.81
C ALA A 168 15.04 -15.77 0.43
N LEU A 169 15.07 -16.12 -0.86
CA LEU A 169 15.50 -17.44 -1.35
C LEU A 169 16.87 -17.42 -2.04
N GLU A 170 17.25 -16.30 -2.65
CA GLU A 170 18.48 -16.20 -3.45
C GLU A 170 19.62 -15.49 -2.72
N THR A 171 19.38 -14.83 -1.58
CA THR A 171 20.43 -14.14 -0.82
C THR A 171 21.28 -15.14 -0.04
N PRO A 172 22.55 -15.38 -0.42
CA PRO A 172 23.39 -16.35 0.27
C PRO A 172 23.70 -15.86 1.70
N PRO A 173 23.71 -16.76 2.72
CA PRO A 173 23.99 -16.37 4.11
C PRO A 173 25.32 -15.60 4.28
N LEU A 174 26.29 -15.87 3.41
CA LEU A 174 27.63 -15.26 3.41
C LEU A 174 27.66 -13.83 2.83
N HIS A 175 26.65 -13.43 2.04
CA HIS A 175 26.57 -12.09 1.42
C HIS A 175 25.53 -11.17 2.07
N ALA A 176 24.71 -11.70 2.98
CA ALA A 176 23.72 -10.94 3.74
C ALA A 176 24.30 -9.69 4.48
N PRO A 177 25.51 -9.73 5.08
CA PRO A 177 26.08 -8.57 5.75
C PRO A 177 26.62 -7.49 4.78
N LEU A 178 26.89 -7.85 3.52
CA LEU A 178 27.57 -6.97 2.55
C LEU A 178 26.60 -6.13 1.70
N HIS A 179 25.37 -6.61 1.48
CA HIS A 179 24.39 -5.92 0.62
C HIS A 179 23.29 -5.16 1.40
N ALA A 180 22.99 -5.57 2.64
CA ALA A 180 22.00 -4.91 3.48
C ALA A 180 22.30 -5.15 4.97
N PRO A 181 23.22 -4.38 5.59
CA PRO A 181 23.56 -4.53 7.02
C PRO A 181 22.37 -4.31 7.97
N HIS A 182 21.21 -3.90 7.44
CA HIS A 182 20.00 -3.53 8.17
C HIS A 182 18.75 -4.29 7.75
N ASN A 183 18.81 -5.46 7.09
CA ASN A 183 17.61 -6.26 6.83
C ASN A 183 17.95 -7.77 6.91
N PRO A 184 17.68 -8.46 8.03
CA PRO A 184 18.01 -9.86 8.18
C PRO A 184 17.13 -10.72 7.25
N PRO A 185 17.64 -11.86 6.73
CA PRO A 185 16.90 -12.75 5.86
C PRO A 185 15.52 -13.16 6.40
N SER A 186 15.38 -13.28 7.72
CA SER A 186 14.10 -13.62 8.37
C SER A 186 12.95 -12.66 8.05
N ALA A 187 13.25 -11.38 7.79
CA ALA A 187 12.23 -10.40 7.41
C ALA A 187 11.63 -10.73 6.03
N PHE A 188 12.50 -11.07 5.07
CA PHE A 188 12.08 -11.46 3.73
C PHE A 188 11.46 -12.85 3.68
N ILE A 189 11.90 -13.79 4.52
CA ILE A 189 11.29 -15.13 4.62
C ILE A 189 9.81 -15.03 5.05
N ALA A 190 9.51 -14.25 6.09
CA ALA A 190 8.12 -14.07 6.54
C ALA A 190 7.26 -13.38 5.48
N ALA A 191 7.78 -12.34 4.83
CA ALA A 191 7.09 -11.66 3.74
C ALA A 191 6.87 -12.57 2.51
N ALA A 192 7.86 -13.39 2.13
CA ALA A 192 7.76 -14.36 1.05
C ALA A 192 6.72 -15.45 1.36
N ALA A 193 6.68 -15.95 2.60
CA ALA A 193 5.65 -16.89 3.04
C ALA A 193 4.25 -16.31 2.83
N ALA A 194 4.00 -15.06 3.22
CA ALA A 194 2.70 -14.41 2.99
C ALA A 194 2.29 -14.35 1.51
N TRP A 195 3.23 -14.09 0.60
CA TRP A 195 2.97 -14.14 -0.84
C TRP A 195 2.58 -15.55 -1.32
N ILE A 196 3.28 -16.59 -0.84
CA ILE A 196 2.98 -17.99 -1.18
C ILE A 196 1.61 -18.40 -0.62
N ASP A 197 1.31 -18.03 0.62
CA ASP A 197 0.05 -18.41 1.28
C ASP A 197 -1.17 -17.81 0.56
N ILE A 198 -1.03 -16.59 0.03
CA ILE A 198 -2.14 -15.86 -0.60
C ILE A 198 -2.28 -16.17 -2.11
N LEU A 199 -1.17 -16.32 -2.84
CA LEU A 199 -1.18 -16.48 -4.31
C LEU A 199 -0.74 -17.87 -4.80
N GLY A 200 -0.22 -18.72 -3.92
CA GLY A 200 0.29 -20.05 -4.27
C GLY A 200 -0.73 -21.19 -4.19
N ALA A 201 -1.94 -20.90 -3.68
CA ALA A 201 -3.08 -21.82 -3.66
C ALA A 201 -3.89 -21.74 -4.95
#